data_AF-A0A5C8QNJ9-F1
#
_entry.id   AF-A0A5C8QNJ9-F1
#
_cell.length_a   1.000
_cell.length_b   1.000
_cell.length_c   1.000
_cell.angle_alpha   90.00
_cell.angle_beta   90.00
_cell.angle_gamma   90.00
#
_symmetry.space_group_name_H-M   'P 1'
#
loop_
_entity.id
_entity.type
_entity.pdbx_description
1 polymer ?
#
loop_
_entity_poly.entity_id
_entity_poly.type
_entity_poly.pdbx_seq_one_letter_code
_entity_poly.pdbx_strand_id
1 'polypeptide(L)'
;MADLTDATGIDTLLRRILTEPSWPARLLCAIAQHLENDLPFVVLDVLALATAETAAEERILAALPDIVALEARDLTAAAMPMPRAQETGGEYALRLRAIARTV
;
A
#
# COMPACT_ATOMS: atom_id res chain seq x y z
N MET A 1 17.22 19.94 -36.68
CA MET A 1 18.08 18.80 -36.26
C MET A 1 19.10 19.36 -35.28
N ALA A 2 19.14 19.04 -33.99
CA ALA A 2 18.45 18.07 -33.13
C ALA A 2 17.72 18.84 -32.01
N ASP A 3 16.46 18.57 -31.66
CA ASP A 3 15.99 17.43 -30.83
C ASP A 3 16.90 17.15 -29.63
N LEU A 4 17.00 18.15 -28.74
CA LEU A 4 17.47 17.97 -27.38
C LEU A 4 16.25 17.57 -26.55
N THR A 5 16.04 16.26 -26.45
CA THR A 5 15.08 15.67 -25.52
C THR A 5 15.36 16.25 -24.12
N ASP A 6 14.33 16.87 -23.56
CA ASP A 6 14.34 17.64 -22.32
C ASP A 6 14.74 16.77 -21.10
N ALA A 7 16.06 16.63 -20.90
CA ALA A 7 16.63 15.85 -19.80
C ALA A 7 16.14 16.34 -18.41
N THR A 8 15.79 17.63 -18.32
CA THR A 8 15.24 18.27 -17.10
C THR A 8 13.84 17.74 -16.76
N GLY A 9 13.01 17.51 -17.77
CA GLY A 9 11.65 16.98 -17.61
C GLY A 9 11.66 15.52 -17.14
N ILE A 10 12.53 14.69 -17.72
CA ILE A 10 12.66 13.27 -17.35
C ILE A 10 13.20 13.12 -15.93
N ASP A 11 14.26 13.85 -15.56
CA ASP A 11 14.83 13.78 -14.21
C ASP A 11 13.86 14.25 -13.12
N THR A 12 13.04 15.26 -13.41
CA THR A 12 12.01 15.75 -12.49
C THR A 12 10.89 14.72 -12.31
N LEU A 13 10.47 14.07 -13.40
CA LEU A 13 9.43 13.06 -13.40
C LEU A 13 9.91 11.78 -12.71
N LEU A 14 11.16 11.36 -12.96
CA LEU A 14 11.82 10.27 -12.25
C LEU A 14 11.97 10.57 -10.77
N ARG A 15 12.42 11.76 -10.37
CA ARG A 15 12.45 12.15 -8.96
C ARG A 15 11.07 12.06 -8.34
N ARG A 16 10.04 12.57 -9.00
CA ARG A 16 8.68 12.50 -8.50
C ARG A 16 8.22 11.05 -8.31
N ILE A 17 8.42 10.19 -9.29
CA ILE A 17 8.11 8.75 -9.20
C ILE A 17 8.89 8.09 -8.05
N LEU A 18 10.17 8.42 -7.89
CA LEU A 18 11.05 7.86 -6.86
C LEU A 18 10.75 8.41 -5.45
N THR A 19 10.14 9.60 -5.34
CA THR A 19 9.77 10.21 -4.05
C THR A 19 8.33 9.92 -3.63
N GLU A 20 7.46 9.54 -4.56
CA GLU A 20 6.09 9.16 -4.25
C GLU A 20 6.05 7.74 -3.70
N PRO A 21 5.28 7.47 -2.62
CA PRO A 21 5.11 6.11 -2.13
C PRO A 21 4.54 5.23 -3.24
N SER A 22 5.11 4.04 -3.43
CA SER A 22 4.64 3.06 -4.41
C SER A 22 3.18 2.67 -4.15
N TRP A 23 2.45 2.20 -5.17
CA TRP A 23 1.06 1.76 -4.99
C TRP A 23 0.90 0.69 -3.90
N PRO A 24 1.78 -0.33 -3.81
CA PRO A 24 1.74 -1.27 -2.71
C PRO A 24 1.99 -0.62 -1.35
N ALA A 25 2.96 0.30 -1.24
CA ALA A 25 3.19 1.05 0.01
C ALA A 25 1.95 1.86 0.43
N ARG A 26 1.25 2.47 -0.52
CA ARG A 26 -0.02 3.19 -0.27
C ARG A 26 -1.13 2.24 0.20
N LEU A 27 -1.26 1.07 -0.41
CA LEU A 27 -2.22 0.05 0.02
C LEU A 27 -1.91 -0.48 1.42
N LEU A 28 -0.67 -0.86 1.71
CA LEU A 28 -0.26 -1.31 3.05
C LEU A 28 -0.54 -0.26 4.12
N CYS A 29 -0.26 1.02 3.84
CA CYS A 29 -0.59 2.12 4.74
C CYS A 29 -2.10 2.31 4.89
N ALA A 30 -2.87 2.11 3.82
CA ALA A 30 -4.32 2.22 3.83
C ALA A 30 -4.99 1.14 4.70
N ILE A 31 -4.52 -0.11 4.57
CA ILE A 31 -4.96 -1.23 5.39
C ILE A 31 -4.62 -0.96 6.86
N ALA A 32 -3.36 -0.55 7.13
CA ALA A 32 -2.92 -0.21 8.48
C ALA A 32 -3.77 0.89 9.13
N GLN A 33 -4.13 1.93 8.35
CA GLN A 33 -5.00 3.01 8.82
C GLN A 33 -6.39 2.50 9.20
N HIS A 34 -6.98 1.61 8.40
CA HIS A 34 -8.31 1.06 8.68
C HIS A 34 -8.29 0.22 9.97
N LEU A 35 -7.31 -0.67 10.12
CA LEU A 35 -7.16 -1.50 11.32
C LEU A 35 -6.92 -0.69 12.59
N GLU A 36 -6.12 0.38 12.52
CA GLU A 36 -5.85 1.26 13.67
C GLU A 36 -7.07 2.09 14.08
N ASN A 37 -7.88 2.53 13.12
CA ASN A 37 -9.06 3.34 13.40
C ASN A 37 -10.21 2.51 13.96
N ASP A 38 -10.46 1.34 13.38
CA ASP A 38 -11.70 0.60 13.64
C ASP A 38 -11.49 -0.48 14.71
N LEU A 39 -10.31 -1.10 14.77
CA LEU A 39 -10.04 -2.29 15.58
C LEU A 39 -8.64 -2.31 16.24
N PRO A 40 -8.15 -1.21 16.86
CA PRO A 40 -6.77 -1.14 17.33
C PRO A 40 -6.44 -2.17 18.43
N PHE A 41 -7.41 -2.50 19.29
CA PHE A 41 -7.23 -3.37 20.46
C PHE A 41 -7.89 -4.74 20.32
N VAL A 42 -8.55 -5.00 19.18
CA VAL A 42 -9.23 -6.27 18.92
C VAL A 42 -8.23 -7.22 18.28
N VAL A 43 -8.23 -8.49 18.71
CA VAL A 43 -7.43 -9.54 18.07
C VAL A 43 -7.83 -9.62 16.59
N LEU A 44 -6.84 -9.51 15.73
CA LEU A 44 -7.04 -9.52 14.29
C LEU A 44 -7.55 -10.89 13.86
N ASP A 45 -8.71 -10.91 13.23
CA ASP A 45 -9.23 -12.08 12.54
C ASP A 45 -9.18 -11.89 11.03
N VAL A 46 -9.43 -12.99 10.31
CA VAL A 46 -9.36 -13.03 8.84
C VAL A 46 -10.40 -12.10 8.21
N LEU A 47 -11.57 -11.95 8.83
CA LEU A 47 -12.65 -11.13 8.29
C LEU A 47 -12.34 -9.64 8.41
N ALA A 48 -11.81 -9.21 9.56
CA ALA A 48 -11.35 -7.86 9.80
C ALA A 48 -10.23 -7.46 8.83
N LEU A 49 -9.28 -8.37 8.58
CA LEU A 49 -8.22 -8.13 7.61
C LEU A 49 -8.77 -8.00 6.18
N ALA A 50 -9.61 -8.94 5.75
CA ALA A 50 -10.24 -8.89 4.42
C ALA A 50 -11.11 -7.62 4.22
N THR A 51 -11.78 -7.17 5.27
CA THR A 51 -12.57 -5.92 5.26
C THR A 51 -11.65 -4.71 5.09
N ALA A 52 -10.53 -4.68 5.82
CA ALA A 52 -9.54 -3.62 5.72
C ALA A 52 -8.88 -3.56 4.33
N GLU A 53 -8.57 -4.72 3.75
CA GLU A 53 -8.05 -4.85 2.38
C GLU A 53 -9.05 -4.29 1.37
N THR A 54 -10.31 -4.74 1.42
CA THR A 54 -11.35 -4.28 0.50
C THR A 54 -11.55 -2.76 0.57
N ALA A 55 -11.65 -2.20 1.78
CA ALA A 55 -11.80 -0.76 1.98
C ALA A 55 -10.58 0.03 1.49
N ALA A 56 -9.38 -0.51 1.65
CA ALA A 56 -8.15 0.11 1.15
C ALA A 56 -8.09 0.08 -0.38
N GLU A 57 -8.44 -1.04 -1.01
CA GLU A 57 -8.48 -1.17 -2.46
C GLU A 57 -9.49 -0.22 -3.11
N GLU A 58 -10.71 -0.17 -2.59
CA GLU A 58 -11.74 0.76 -3.08
C GLU A 58 -11.26 2.21 -3.01
N ARG A 59 -10.52 2.57 -1.97
CA ARG A 59 -10.01 3.93 -1.78
C ARG A 59 -8.81 4.27 -2.66
N ILE A 60 -7.89 3.34 -2.86
CA ILE A 60 -6.60 3.61 -3.52
C ILE A 60 -6.64 3.25 -5.01
N LEU A 61 -7.34 2.18 -5.38
CA LEU A 61 -7.27 1.60 -6.72
C LEU A 61 -8.41 2.03 -7.64
N ALA A 62 -9.51 2.59 -7.11
CA ALA A 62 -10.71 2.90 -7.91
C ALA A 62 -10.46 3.84 -9.10
N ALA A 63 -9.42 4.68 -9.04
CA ALA A 63 -9.07 5.61 -10.11
C ALA A 63 -7.91 5.12 -11.00
N LEU A 64 -7.38 3.93 -10.77
CA LEU A 64 -6.21 3.40 -11.48
C LEU A 64 -6.64 2.55 -12.69
N PRO A 65 -5.80 2.49 -13.74
CA PRO A 65 -5.97 1.50 -14.79
C PRO A 65 -5.91 0.08 -14.23
N ASP A 66 -6.73 -0.83 -14.75
CA ASP A 66 -6.86 -2.21 -14.25
C ASP A 66 -5.53 -2.94 -14.10
N ILE A 67 -4.62 -2.78 -15.07
CA ILE A 67 -3.31 -3.44 -15.02
C ILE A 67 -2.42 -2.93 -13.88
N VAL A 68 -2.53 -1.63 -13.55
CA VAL A 68 -1.79 -1.02 -12.44
C VAL A 68 -2.41 -1.45 -11.11
N ALA A 69 -3.73 -1.53 -11.04
CA ALA A 69 -4.43 -2.02 -9.87
C ALA A 69 -4.12 -3.50 -9.58
N LEU A 70 -4.06 -4.34 -10.62
CA LEU A 70 -3.70 -5.76 -10.50
C LEU A 70 -2.27 -5.92 -9.97
N GLU A 71 -1.30 -5.25 -10.59
CA GLU A 71 0.11 -5.30 -10.13
C GLU A 71 0.24 -4.81 -8.68
N ALA A 72 -0.45 -3.72 -8.33
CA ALA A 72 -0.44 -3.19 -6.97
C ALA A 72 -1.00 -4.19 -5.95
N ARG A 73 -2.06 -4.94 -6.29
CA ARG A 73 -2.62 -6.00 -5.45
C ARG A 73 -1.64 -7.15 -5.26
N ASP A 74 -1.07 -7.66 -6.35
CA ASP A 74 -0.17 -8.81 -6.32
C ASP A 74 1.08 -8.51 -5.47
N LEU A 75 1.68 -7.32 -5.67
CA LEU A 75 2.83 -6.89 -4.89
C LEU A 75 2.48 -6.63 -3.42
N THR A 76 1.29 -6.09 -3.14
CA THR A 76 0.82 -5.91 -1.76
C THR A 76 0.64 -7.26 -1.07
N ALA A 77 -0.05 -8.21 -1.70
CA ALA A 77 -0.28 -9.54 -1.18
C ALA A 77 1.04 -10.28 -0.93
N ALA A 78 2.02 -10.16 -1.82
CA ALA A 78 3.35 -10.73 -1.65
C ALA A 78 4.15 -10.10 -0.49
N ALA A 79 3.94 -8.81 -0.22
CA ALA A 79 4.59 -8.10 0.87
C ALA A 79 3.90 -8.29 2.23
N MET A 80 2.61 -8.68 2.25
CA MET A 80 1.85 -8.78 3.48
C MET A 80 2.37 -9.87 4.41
N PRO A 81 2.63 -9.54 5.68
CA PRO A 81 3.12 -10.51 6.62
C PRO A 81 1.99 -11.43 7.10
N MET A 82 2.30 -12.67 7.42
CA MET A 82 1.36 -13.55 8.13
C MET A 82 0.99 -12.93 9.49
N PRO A 83 -0.31 -12.83 9.83
CA PRO A 83 -0.77 -12.48 11.17
C PRO A 83 -0.23 -13.45 12.23
N ARG A 84 0.18 -12.92 13.39
CA ARG A 84 0.62 -13.74 14.52
C ARG A 84 -0.58 -14.14 15.38
N ALA A 85 -0.43 -15.23 16.14
CA ALA A 85 -1.44 -15.62 17.11
C ALA A 85 -1.65 -14.51 18.16
N GLN A 86 -2.92 -14.15 18.41
CA GLN A 86 -3.33 -13.10 19.36
C GLN A 86 -2.84 -11.69 19.00
N GLU A 87 -2.35 -11.46 17.79
CA GLU A 87 -1.98 -10.12 17.32
C GLU A 87 -3.22 -9.25 17.17
N THR A 88 -3.17 -8.05 17.71
CA THR A 88 -4.24 -7.06 17.58
C THR A 88 -4.17 -6.33 16.23
N GLY A 89 -5.28 -5.72 15.81
CA GLY A 89 -5.32 -4.88 14.61
C GLY A 89 -4.28 -3.76 14.62
N GLY A 90 -4.07 -3.12 15.78
CA GLY A 90 -3.04 -2.08 15.95
C GLY A 90 -1.61 -2.61 15.82
N GLU A 91 -1.31 -3.77 16.39
CA GLU A 91 0.02 -4.41 16.25
C GLU A 91 0.31 -4.81 14.81
N TYR A 92 -0.68 -5.38 14.12
CA TYR A 92 -0.55 -5.72 12.71
C TYR A 92 -0.37 -4.45 11.84
N ALA A 93 -1.13 -3.38 12.11
CA ALA A 93 -1.00 -2.09 11.44
C ALA A 93 0.42 -1.51 11.56
N LEU A 94 1.06 -1.62 12.72
CA LEU A 94 2.46 -1.20 12.89
C LEU A 94 3.43 -1.98 12.00
N ARG A 95 3.22 -3.30 11.86
CA ARG A 95 4.03 -4.14 10.96
C ARG A 95 3.82 -3.80 9.50
N LEU A 96 2.57 -3.59 9.08
CA LEU A 96 2.25 -3.14 7.72
C LEU A 96 2.96 -1.82 7.39
N ARG A 97 2.98 -0.85 8.31
CA ARG A 97 3.72 0.42 8.14
C ARG A 97 5.22 0.24 8.07
N ALA A 98 5.78 -0.73 8.80
CA ALA A 98 7.20 -1.04 8.71
C ALA A 98 7.56 -1.61 7.33
N ILE A 99 6.72 -2.50 6.80
CA ILE A 99 6.90 -3.09 5.47
C ILE A 99 6.65 -2.06 4.37
N ALA A 100 5.67 -1.17 4.51
CA ALA A 100 5.40 -0.11 3.54
C ALA A 100 6.60 0.84 3.32
N ARG A 101 7.58 0.88 4.24
CA ARG A 101 8.82 1.66 4.08
C ARG A 101 9.89 0.94 3.27
N THR A 102 9.70 -0.35 2.98
CA THR A 102 10.66 -1.20 2.25
C THR A 102 10.16 -1.58 0.86
N VAL A 103 8.96 -1.13 0.47
CA VAL A 103 8.27 -1.41 -0.79
C VAL A 103 8.05 -0.11 -1.56
#